data_AF-A0A2D4F3B7-F1
#
_entry.id   AF-A0A2D4F3B7-F1
#
_cell.length_a   1.000
_cell.length_b   1.000
_cell.length_c   1.000
_cell.angle_alpha   90.00
_cell.angle_beta   90.00
_cell.angle_gamma   90.00
#
_symmetry.space_group_name_H-M   'P 1'
#
loop_
_entity.id
_entity.type
_entity.pdbx_description
1 polymer ?
#
loop_
_entity_poly.entity_id
_entity_poly.type
_entity_poly.pdbx_seq_one_letter_code
_entity_poly.pdbx_strand_id
1 'polypeptide(L)'
;PNGPSPIATASGQSEYGFAEKVVEGISVSVNSIIIRIGAKAFNASFELSQLRIYSVNAKWEHDDLRFTRLQESQRGEVLTFKEINWQMIRIEADAIQSCQHEIMSAPVRLITNQSKIRIILKRRLKDCNVVASKLILILDDLLWVLTDSQLKAMVQYAKSLSEAIEKSAEQRKSLASEPMQSSMSAYNSQEMMKTQQSSAASDQNDAIVRLFNDFDVKETSYHLAISHLDLHICDDIYTKEKDANRRVSGGAMQLSFSQLTIDYYPFHKADESCSHWMHYSDATKTRSEWAEELLQEFKGNVELLKQAVKDHNLDSPVKSPFQESPQHIQIGKDQTSKGISKAFVSSQQPKEKLMSSPVVVRLADVNFYQVSTADQCRRSPKTLISCNKKSLYLPQEMPAIHIEFTEYYYPDGKDFPVPNANLYIQLNALQFTLDDRSILWLNQFVLDMKQSLSQFMAMYKLNDNSKSEEHVDVRIDGLMIKLIIPSERKQNHRDDPYAISIQSSEMIATNARHSPYCR
;
A
#
# COMPACT_ATOMS: atom_id res chain seq x y z
N PRO A 1 -7.81 -6.34 -14.21
CA PRO A 1 -8.40 -6.66 -15.53
C PRO A 1 -8.75 -5.38 -16.29
N ASN A 2 -7.85 -4.96 -17.19
CA ASN A 2 -8.02 -3.74 -17.98
C ASN A 2 -8.79 -4.12 -19.25
N GLY A 3 -9.99 -3.59 -19.43
CA GLY A 3 -10.76 -3.76 -20.67
C GLY A 3 -10.28 -2.83 -21.78
N PRO A 4 -10.61 -3.11 -23.06
CA PRO A 4 -10.36 -2.18 -24.17
C PRO A 4 -11.14 -0.87 -23.98
N SER A 5 -10.76 0.16 -24.74
CA SER A 5 -11.44 1.47 -24.72
C SER A 5 -12.95 1.31 -24.96
N PRO A 6 -13.84 1.89 -24.14
CA PRO A 6 -15.29 1.64 -24.20
C PRO A 6 -16.00 2.19 -25.45
N ILE A 7 -15.24 2.75 -26.40
CA ILE A 7 -15.72 3.32 -27.67
C ILE A 7 -15.29 2.47 -28.88
N ALA A 8 -14.39 1.50 -28.70
CA ALA A 8 -13.81 0.67 -29.77
C ALA A 8 -14.79 -0.30 -30.46
N THR A 9 -16.07 -0.33 -30.05
CA THR A 9 -17.07 -1.33 -30.44
C THR A 9 -17.82 -1.05 -31.75
N ALA A 10 -17.52 0.05 -32.46
CA ALA A 10 -18.35 0.50 -33.60
C ALA A 10 -17.65 0.54 -34.98
N SER A 11 -16.32 0.60 -35.08
CA SER A 11 -15.64 0.94 -36.36
C SER A 11 -14.37 0.13 -36.70
N GLY A 12 -13.90 -0.75 -35.81
CA GLY A 12 -12.63 -1.47 -36.00
C GLY A 12 -11.36 -0.60 -35.86
N GLN A 13 -11.50 0.70 -35.57
CA GLN A 13 -10.37 1.56 -35.20
C GLN A 13 -10.01 1.30 -33.72
N SER A 14 -8.99 0.47 -33.49
CA SER A 14 -8.37 0.31 -32.15
C SER A 14 -7.29 1.36 -31.86
N GLU A 15 -6.81 2.04 -32.91
CA GLU A 15 -5.72 3.00 -32.82
C GLU A 15 -6.17 4.36 -32.27
N TYR A 16 -5.24 5.05 -31.60
CA TYR A 16 -5.45 6.29 -30.87
C TYR A 16 -5.85 7.47 -31.77
N GLY A 17 -7.16 7.59 -31.99
CA GLY A 17 -7.76 8.41 -33.02
C GLY A 17 -8.25 9.76 -32.52
N PHE A 18 -9.31 10.26 -33.17
CA PHE A 18 -9.97 11.51 -32.81
C PHE A 18 -10.88 11.34 -31.59
N ALA A 19 -11.56 10.19 -31.45
CA ALA A 19 -12.50 9.93 -30.36
C ALA A 19 -11.81 9.96 -28.99
N GLU A 20 -10.65 9.33 -28.88
CA GLU A 20 -9.81 9.31 -27.69
C GLU A 20 -9.38 10.74 -27.32
N LYS A 21 -8.96 11.52 -28.32
CA LYS A 21 -8.54 12.92 -28.16
C LYS A 21 -9.69 13.84 -27.74
N VAL A 22 -10.92 13.55 -28.18
CA VAL A 22 -12.13 14.23 -27.67
C VAL A 22 -12.40 13.85 -26.22
N VAL A 23 -12.48 12.56 -25.89
CA VAL A 23 -12.83 12.07 -24.53
C VAL A 23 -11.81 12.48 -23.47
N GLU A 24 -10.53 12.39 -23.79
CA GLU A 24 -9.48 12.93 -22.95
C GLU A 24 -9.54 14.47 -22.86
N GLY A 25 -10.01 15.16 -23.90
CA GLY A 25 -10.25 16.60 -23.88
C GLY A 25 -11.45 17.05 -23.04
N ILE A 26 -12.38 16.15 -22.69
CA ILE A 26 -13.55 16.48 -21.87
C ILE A 26 -13.11 16.93 -20.47
N SER A 27 -13.57 18.12 -20.10
CA SER A 27 -13.67 18.58 -18.72
C SER A 27 -15.09 18.39 -18.18
N VAL A 28 -15.21 18.20 -16.87
CA VAL A 28 -16.49 18.01 -16.17
C VAL A 28 -16.48 18.88 -14.91
N SER A 29 -17.58 19.57 -14.62
CA SER A 29 -17.75 20.36 -13.40
C SER A 29 -19.11 20.04 -12.77
N VAL A 30 -19.12 19.70 -11.48
CA VAL A 30 -20.34 19.34 -10.73
C VAL A 30 -20.35 20.10 -9.41
N ASN A 31 -21.34 20.99 -9.25
CA ASN A 31 -21.42 21.90 -8.10
C ASN A 31 -21.60 21.15 -6.77
N SER A 32 -22.40 20.08 -6.77
CA SER A 32 -22.63 19.23 -5.60
C SER A 32 -23.02 17.81 -6.05
N ILE A 33 -22.46 16.80 -5.38
CA ILE A 33 -22.87 15.40 -5.45
C ILE A 33 -23.23 14.99 -4.02
N ILE A 34 -24.44 14.46 -3.83
CA ILE A 34 -24.92 13.93 -2.55
C ILE A 34 -25.42 12.52 -2.79
N ILE A 35 -24.72 11.53 -2.23
CA ILE A 35 -25.09 10.12 -2.27
C ILE A 35 -25.50 9.70 -0.86
N ARG A 36 -26.68 9.11 -0.71
CA ARG A 36 -27.19 8.59 0.56
C ARG A 36 -27.42 7.09 0.43
N ILE A 37 -26.71 6.33 1.25
CA ILE A 37 -26.71 4.87 1.27
C ILE A 37 -27.45 4.43 2.52
N GLY A 38 -28.69 3.96 2.36
CA GLY A 38 -29.46 3.32 3.42
C GLY A 38 -29.34 1.80 3.32
N ALA A 39 -28.71 1.16 4.30
CA ALA A 39 -28.58 -0.29 4.38
C ALA A 39 -29.15 -0.81 5.72
N LYS A 40 -29.45 -2.11 5.80
CA LYS A 40 -30.02 -2.72 7.03
C LYS A 40 -29.10 -2.67 8.27
N ALA A 41 -27.80 -2.40 8.08
CA ALA A 41 -26.80 -2.37 9.13
C ALA A 41 -26.11 -1.00 9.29
N PHE A 42 -26.28 -0.07 8.33
CA PHE A 42 -25.67 1.25 8.39
C PHE A 42 -26.42 2.27 7.52
N ASN A 43 -26.37 3.54 7.92
CA ASN A 43 -26.59 4.67 7.03
C ASN A 43 -25.22 5.27 6.68
N ALA A 44 -25.02 5.69 5.44
CA ALA A 44 -23.87 6.51 5.07
C ALA A 44 -24.28 7.66 4.13
N SER A 45 -23.62 8.80 4.26
CA SER A 45 -23.73 9.90 3.32
C SER A 45 -22.36 10.32 2.81
N PHE A 46 -22.26 10.46 1.49
CA PHE A 46 -21.13 11.03 0.79
C PHE A 46 -21.58 12.35 0.17
N GLU A 47 -20.99 13.46 0.62
CA GLU A 47 -21.22 14.80 0.11
C GLU A 47 -19.91 15.32 -0.51
N LEU A 48 -19.96 15.80 -1.74
CA LEU A 48 -18.80 16.31 -2.47
C LEU A 48 -19.19 17.61 -3.19
N SER A 49 -18.42 18.69 -3.00
CA SER A 49 -18.75 20.03 -3.51
C SER A 49 -17.68 20.59 -4.44
N GLN A 50 -18.12 21.34 -5.46
CA GLN A 50 -17.27 21.96 -6.49
C GLN A 50 -16.29 20.97 -7.14
N LEU A 51 -16.75 19.76 -7.46
CA LEU A 51 -15.94 18.78 -8.20
C LEU A 51 -15.62 19.32 -9.59
N ARG A 52 -14.33 19.36 -9.96
CA ARG A 52 -13.86 19.67 -11.32
C ARG A 52 -12.90 18.60 -11.78
N ILE A 53 -13.02 18.20 -13.04
CA ILE A 53 -12.16 17.23 -13.73
C ILE A 53 -11.72 17.90 -15.02
N TYR A 54 -10.42 18.01 -15.28
CA TYR A 54 -9.88 18.63 -16.49
C TYR A 54 -8.52 18.06 -16.86
N SER A 55 -8.07 18.34 -18.09
CA SER A 55 -6.74 18.00 -18.57
C SER A 55 -5.77 19.15 -18.36
N VAL A 56 -4.50 18.82 -18.12
CA VAL A 56 -3.41 19.75 -17.81
C VAL A 56 -2.16 19.36 -18.59
N ASN A 57 -1.18 20.26 -18.71
CA ASN A 57 0.14 19.90 -19.22
C ASN A 57 0.95 19.11 -18.18
N ALA A 58 2.14 18.62 -18.54
CA ALA A 58 2.99 17.81 -17.67
C ALA A 58 3.48 18.54 -16.39
N LYS A 59 3.37 19.88 -16.34
CA LYS A 59 3.67 20.71 -15.17
C LYS A 59 2.47 20.91 -14.23
N TRP A 60 1.31 20.34 -14.57
CA TRP A 60 0.02 20.54 -13.90
C TRP A 60 -0.58 21.95 -14.09
N GLU A 61 -0.24 22.60 -15.20
CA GLU A 61 -0.77 23.90 -15.60
C GLU A 61 -1.92 23.73 -16.62
N HIS A 62 -2.82 24.72 -16.69
CA HIS A 62 -3.86 24.76 -17.72
C HIS A 62 -3.26 25.21 -19.05
N ASP A 63 -3.55 24.49 -20.14
CA ASP A 63 -2.89 24.66 -21.43
C ASP A 63 -3.80 24.24 -22.60
N ASP A 64 -3.38 24.45 -23.84
CA ASP A 64 -4.04 23.90 -25.02
C ASP A 64 -4.03 22.36 -24.96
N LEU A 65 -5.13 21.72 -25.36
CA LEU A 65 -5.29 20.25 -25.36
C LEU A 65 -4.22 19.49 -26.18
N ARG A 66 -3.49 20.18 -27.07
CA ARG A 66 -2.32 19.63 -27.77
C ARG A 66 -1.11 19.43 -26.84
N PHE A 67 -0.97 20.25 -25.80
CA PHE A 67 0.11 20.19 -24.81
C PHE A 67 -0.27 19.45 -23.52
N THR A 68 -1.56 19.11 -23.33
CA THR A 68 -2.01 18.20 -22.25
C THR A 68 -1.69 16.72 -22.52
N ARG A 69 -0.78 16.44 -23.47
CA ARG A 69 -0.42 15.12 -23.98
C ARG A 69 1.03 15.11 -24.43
N LEU A 70 1.75 14.03 -24.17
CA LEU A 70 3.09 13.78 -24.74
C LEU A 70 3.05 12.47 -25.52
N GLN A 71 3.28 12.51 -26.83
CA GLN A 71 3.23 11.34 -27.72
C GLN A 71 4.63 11.00 -28.23
N GLU A 72 5.14 9.80 -27.90
CA GLU A 72 6.40 9.28 -28.43
C GLU A 72 6.12 8.28 -29.57
N SER A 73 6.06 8.80 -30.80
CA SER A 73 5.69 8.04 -31.99
C SER A 73 6.63 6.87 -32.31
N GLN A 74 7.87 6.85 -31.81
CA GLN A 74 8.80 5.73 -32.01
C GLN A 74 8.51 4.54 -31.08
N ARG A 75 8.12 4.78 -29.82
CA ARG A 75 7.65 3.71 -28.92
C ARG A 75 6.21 3.28 -29.21
N GLY A 76 5.44 4.15 -29.86
CA GLY A 76 4.02 3.95 -30.03
C GLY A 76 3.23 4.20 -28.74
N GLU A 77 3.65 5.19 -27.93
CA GLU A 77 3.10 5.47 -26.60
C GLU A 77 2.65 6.93 -26.46
N VAL A 78 1.68 7.17 -25.56
CA VAL A 78 1.20 8.51 -25.19
C VAL A 78 0.98 8.62 -23.68
N LEU A 79 1.49 9.71 -23.10
CA LEU A 79 1.20 10.15 -21.73
C LEU A 79 0.10 11.21 -21.77
N THR A 80 -0.86 11.11 -20.85
CA THR A 80 -1.97 12.06 -20.71
C THR A 80 -2.15 12.41 -19.24
N PHE A 81 -2.42 13.70 -18.96
CA PHE A 81 -2.44 14.23 -17.59
C PHE A 81 -3.84 14.82 -17.30
N LYS A 82 -4.45 14.37 -16.20
CA LYS A 82 -5.71 14.94 -15.69
C LYS A 82 -5.59 15.31 -14.22
N GLU A 83 -6.18 16.44 -13.85
CA GLU A 83 -6.35 16.84 -12.47
C GLU A 83 -7.86 16.81 -12.13
N ILE A 84 -8.16 16.28 -10.96
CA ILE A 84 -9.49 16.26 -10.35
C ILE A 84 -9.36 17.05 -9.05
N ASN A 85 -10.18 18.08 -8.82
CA ASN A 85 -10.19 18.80 -7.56
C ASN A 85 -11.62 19.00 -7.02
N TRP A 86 -11.73 19.27 -5.73
CA TRP A 86 -13.00 19.55 -5.06
C TRP A 86 -12.79 20.48 -3.86
N GLN A 87 -13.81 21.26 -3.50
CA GLN A 87 -13.71 22.21 -2.40
C GLN A 87 -13.85 21.53 -1.03
N MET A 88 -14.79 20.59 -0.91
CA MET A 88 -14.99 19.79 0.29
C MET A 88 -15.53 18.40 -0.08
N ILE A 89 -15.01 17.37 0.57
CA ILE A 89 -15.59 16.03 0.65
C ILE A 89 -15.95 15.73 2.11
N ARG A 90 -17.10 15.13 2.33
CA ARG A 90 -17.60 14.70 3.63
C ARG A 90 -18.20 13.31 3.51
N ILE A 91 -17.64 12.38 4.26
CA ILE A 91 -18.14 11.02 4.39
C ILE A 91 -18.61 10.86 5.84
N GLU A 92 -19.90 10.58 6.03
CA GLU A 92 -20.44 10.17 7.33
C GLU A 92 -20.94 8.72 7.24
N ALA A 93 -20.66 7.92 8.27
CA ALA A 93 -21.17 6.56 8.40
C ALA A 93 -21.69 6.34 9.83
N ASP A 94 -22.91 5.81 9.94
CA ASP A 94 -23.64 5.56 11.17
C ASP A 94 -24.09 4.09 11.22
N ALA A 95 -23.74 3.38 12.30
CA ALA A 95 -23.98 1.95 12.42
C ALA A 95 -25.35 1.69 13.04
N ILE A 96 -26.31 1.24 12.23
CA ILE A 96 -27.67 0.94 12.68
C ILE A 96 -27.66 -0.44 13.35
N GLN A 97 -27.39 -0.47 14.66
CA GLN A 97 -27.53 -1.71 15.42
C GLN A 97 -29.01 -2.10 15.54
N SER A 98 -29.33 -3.34 15.18
CA SER A 98 -30.70 -3.85 15.16
C SER A 98 -31.29 -3.93 16.58
N CYS A 99 -32.62 -3.79 16.66
CA CYS A 99 -33.38 -3.57 17.89
C CYS A 99 -33.23 -4.67 18.96
N GLN A 100 -32.21 -4.58 19.82
CA GLN A 100 -32.13 -5.32 21.10
C GLN A 100 -31.16 -4.72 22.13
N HIS A 101 -30.18 -3.90 21.72
CA HIS A 101 -29.37 -3.08 22.63
C HIS A 101 -29.26 -1.65 22.09
N GLU A 102 -29.61 -0.66 22.93
CA GLU A 102 -29.46 0.77 22.63
C GLU A 102 -28.00 1.21 22.84
N ILE A 103 -27.13 0.87 21.90
CA ILE A 103 -25.79 1.48 21.79
C ILE A 103 -25.82 2.33 20.51
N MET A 104 -26.25 3.58 20.63
CA MET A 104 -26.04 4.56 19.56
C MET A 104 -24.54 4.83 19.44
N SER A 105 -23.91 4.31 18.39
CA SER A 105 -22.51 4.67 18.11
C SER A 105 -22.44 6.12 17.64
N ALA A 106 -21.34 6.81 17.96
CA ALA A 106 -21.10 8.13 17.40
C ALA A 106 -20.81 7.97 15.89
N PRO A 107 -21.48 8.71 15.00
CA PRO A 107 -21.25 8.58 13.56
C PRO A 107 -19.79 8.91 13.23
N VAL A 108 -19.17 8.04 12.44
CA VAL A 108 -17.82 8.22 11.92
C VAL A 108 -17.88 9.34 10.88
N ARG A 109 -16.99 10.32 10.99
CA ARG A 109 -16.92 11.46 10.08
C ARG A 109 -15.52 11.64 9.54
N LEU A 110 -15.40 11.71 8.22
CA LEU A 110 -14.20 12.14 7.51
C LEU A 110 -14.56 13.38 6.70
N ILE A 111 -13.83 14.48 6.88
CA ILE A 111 -13.99 15.70 6.10
C ILE A 111 -12.61 16.11 5.58
N THR A 112 -12.47 16.33 4.28
CA THR A 112 -11.26 16.92 3.68
C THR A 112 -11.64 18.12 2.83
N ASN A 113 -10.80 19.15 2.82
CA ASN A 113 -11.02 20.39 2.08
C ASN A 113 -9.96 20.58 1.00
N GLN A 114 -10.31 21.33 -0.04
CA GLN A 114 -9.44 21.80 -1.14
C GLN A 114 -8.52 20.73 -1.77
N SER A 115 -8.96 19.47 -1.72
CA SER A 115 -8.15 18.31 -2.06
C SER A 115 -8.19 18.01 -3.56
N LYS A 116 -7.17 17.31 -4.06
CA LYS A 116 -7.02 17.03 -5.49
C LYS A 116 -6.38 15.67 -5.77
N ILE A 117 -6.81 15.03 -6.85
CA ILE A 117 -6.22 13.83 -7.43
C ILE A 117 -5.56 14.21 -8.76
N ARG A 118 -4.30 13.82 -8.90
CA ARG A 118 -3.50 13.96 -10.12
C ARG A 118 -3.33 12.59 -10.77
N ILE A 119 -3.63 12.49 -12.06
CA ILE A 119 -3.60 11.25 -12.82
C ILE A 119 -2.66 11.44 -14.01
N ILE A 120 -1.68 10.54 -14.14
CA ILE A 120 -0.94 10.33 -15.39
C ILE A 120 -1.33 8.95 -15.93
N LEU A 121 -1.83 8.88 -17.16
CA LEU A 121 -2.11 7.62 -17.86
C LEU A 121 -1.14 7.46 -19.02
N LYS A 122 -0.39 6.35 -19.02
CA LYS A 122 0.44 5.90 -20.13
C LYS A 122 -0.32 4.87 -20.96
N ARG A 123 -0.55 5.16 -22.23
CA ARG A 123 -1.31 4.32 -23.18
C ARG A 123 -0.48 3.97 -24.41
N ARG A 124 -0.73 2.80 -25.00
CA ARG A 124 -0.19 2.43 -26.31
C ARG A 124 -1.09 2.97 -27.43
N LEU A 125 -0.50 3.51 -28.49
CA LEU A 125 -1.20 4.13 -29.62
C LEU A 125 -1.97 3.13 -30.51
N LYS A 126 -1.58 1.85 -30.54
CA LYS A 126 -2.17 0.83 -31.44
C LYS A 126 -3.54 0.30 -31.00
N ASP A 127 -3.77 0.24 -29.70
CA ASP A 127 -4.90 -0.46 -29.08
C ASP A 127 -5.53 0.33 -27.91
N CYS A 128 -5.01 1.53 -27.64
CA CYS A 128 -5.39 2.41 -26.53
C CYS A 128 -5.26 1.78 -25.13
N ASN A 129 -4.60 0.62 -25.01
CA ASN A 129 -4.46 -0.09 -23.74
C ASN A 129 -3.59 0.71 -22.77
N VAL A 130 -4.02 0.77 -21.50
CA VAL A 130 -3.24 1.38 -20.42
C VAL A 130 -2.06 0.48 -20.09
N VAL A 131 -0.85 0.99 -20.32
CA VAL A 131 0.43 0.34 -20.03
C VAL A 131 0.77 0.54 -18.55
N ALA A 132 0.61 1.77 -18.05
CA ALA A 132 0.83 2.12 -16.65
C ALA A 132 0.01 3.37 -16.26
N SER A 133 -0.23 3.55 -14.96
CA SER A 133 -0.90 4.73 -14.41
C SER A 133 -0.29 5.20 -13.10
N LYS A 134 -0.02 6.50 -12.98
CA LYS A 134 0.40 7.15 -11.73
C LYS A 134 -0.76 7.96 -11.15
N LEU A 135 -1.19 7.62 -9.95
CA LEU A 135 -2.27 8.31 -9.22
C LEU A 135 -1.69 9.00 -7.99
N ILE A 136 -1.94 10.29 -7.81
CA ILE A 136 -1.48 11.06 -6.64
C ILE A 136 -2.66 11.77 -6.00
N LEU A 137 -3.12 11.31 -4.84
CA LEU A 137 -4.08 12.00 -3.99
C LEU A 137 -3.34 12.98 -3.08
N ILE A 138 -3.72 14.25 -3.10
CA ILE A 138 -3.16 15.33 -2.29
C ILE A 138 -4.27 15.90 -1.42
N LEU A 139 -4.06 15.80 -0.11
CA LEU A 139 -4.86 16.44 0.94
C LEU A 139 -3.99 17.50 1.62
N ASP A 140 -4.56 18.65 1.99
CA ASP A 140 -3.82 19.65 2.79
C ASP A 140 -3.96 19.33 4.27
N ASP A 141 -4.97 19.88 4.95
CA ASP A 141 -5.23 19.62 6.37
C ASP A 141 -6.28 18.52 6.54
N LEU A 142 -5.96 17.51 7.36
CA LEU A 142 -6.87 16.44 7.76
C LEU A 142 -6.94 16.34 9.29
N LEU A 143 -8.06 16.76 9.87
CA LEU A 143 -8.38 16.52 11.28
C LEU A 143 -9.28 15.29 11.39
N TRP A 144 -8.91 14.32 12.21
CA TRP A 144 -9.73 13.14 12.48
C TRP A 144 -9.80 12.86 13.99
N VAL A 145 -11.01 12.72 14.51
CA VAL A 145 -11.26 12.25 15.89
C VAL A 145 -11.62 10.77 15.82
N LEU A 146 -10.99 9.95 16.67
CA LEU A 146 -11.26 8.53 16.83
C LEU A 146 -11.56 8.21 18.30
N THR A 147 -12.74 7.64 18.54
CA THR A 147 -13.05 6.91 19.78
C THR A 147 -13.09 5.40 19.53
N ASP A 148 -13.07 4.61 20.61
CA ASP A 148 -13.24 3.16 20.58
C ASP A 148 -14.56 2.74 19.87
N SER A 149 -15.69 3.37 20.21
CA SER A 149 -16.99 3.16 19.55
C SER A 149 -16.99 3.52 18.06
N GLN A 150 -16.32 4.61 17.66
CA GLN A 150 -16.16 4.98 16.25
C GLN A 150 -15.30 3.95 15.50
N LEU A 151 -14.21 3.47 16.10
CA LEU A 151 -13.34 2.46 15.50
C LEU A 151 -14.08 1.12 15.35
N LYS A 152 -14.87 0.72 16.35
CA LYS A 152 -15.77 -0.45 16.29
C LYS A 152 -16.86 -0.29 15.22
N ALA A 153 -17.41 0.91 15.03
CA ALA A 153 -18.35 1.21 13.95
C ALA A 153 -17.68 1.17 12.57
N MET A 154 -16.45 1.69 12.41
CA MET A 154 -15.66 1.55 11.18
C MET A 154 -15.42 0.09 10.83
N VAL A 155 -15.07 -0.73 11.83
CA VAL A 155 -14.90 -2.20 11.71
C VAL A 155 -16.20 -2.87 11.21
N GLN A 156 -17.36 -2.48 11.73
CA GLN A 156 -18.68 -2.98 11.30
C GLN A 156 -19.17 -2.39 9.96
N TYR A 157 -18.66 -1.22 9.54
CA TYR A 157 -18.94 -0.62 8.24
C TYR A 157 -18.10 -1.28 7.13
N ALA A 158 -16.77 -1.37 7.33
CA ALA A 158 -15.85 -2.11 6.47
C ALA A 158 -16.39 -3.53 6.25
N LYS A 159 -16.79 -4.19 7.36
CA LYS A 159 -17.99 -5.02 7.51
C LYS A 159 -18.82 -5.24 6.22
N SER A 160 -19.99 -4.59 6.23
CA SER A 160 -21.00 -4.71 5.19
C SER A 160 -20.56 -4.15 3.83
N LEU A 161 -19.55 -3.29 3.78
CA LEU A 161 -19.02 -2.75 2.52
C LEU A 161 -18.26 -3.82 1.73
N SER A 162 -17.36 -4.56 2.37
CA SER A 162 -16.59 -5.63 1.69
C SER A 162 -17.50 -6.73 1.17
N GLU A 163 -18.49 -7.16 1.98
CA GLU A 163 -19.50 -8.13 1.54
C GLU A 163 -20.31 -7.65 0.32
N ALA A 164 -20.58 -6.35 0.21
CA ALA A 164 -21.28 -5.77 -0.94
C ALA A 164 -20.38 -5.65 -2.18
N ILE A 165 -19.09 -5.32 -1.99
CA ILE A 165 -18.09 -5.26 -3.05
C ILE A 165 -17.83 -6.66 -3.63
N GLU A 166 -17.73 -7.68 -2.78
CA GLU A 166 -17.55 -9.08 -3.17
C GLU A 166 -18.73 -9.59 -4.00
N LYS A 167 -19.96 -9.47 -3.47
CA LYS A 167 -21.19 -9.83 -4.20
C LYS A 167 -21.35 -9.06 -5.52
N SER A 168 -20.92 -7.79 -5.56
CA SER A 168 -20.85 -6.99 -6.80
C SER A 168 -19.79 -7.51 -7.78
N ALA A 169 -18.66 -8.03 -7.31
CA ALA A 169 -17.63 -8.63 -8.16
C ALA A 169 -18.05 -10.00 -8.68
N GLU A 170 -18.75 -10.81 -7.88
CA GLU A 170 -19.39 -12.06 -8.31
C GLU A 170 -20.45 -11.80 -9.39
N GLN A 171 -21.37 -10.86 -9.16
CA GLN A 171 -22.38 -10.46 -10.15
C GLN A 171 -21.77 -9.97 -11.46
N ARG A 172 -20.65 -9.21 -11.40
CA ARG A 172 -19.92 -8.80 -12.60
C ARG A 172 -19.25 -9.97 -13.33
N LYS A 173 -18.73 -10.97 -12.61
CA LYS A 173 -18.20 -12.22 -13.21
C LYS A 173 -19.32 -13.02 -13.88
N SER A 174 -20.47 -13.20 -13.24
CA SER A 174 -21.60 -13.94 -13.83
C SER A 174 -22.22 -13.24 -15.04
N LEU A 175 -22.36 -11.91 -15.00
CA LEU A 175 -22.84 -11.14 -16.16
C LEU A 175 -21.85 -11.12 -17.33
N ALA A 176 -20.55 -11.24 -17.06
CA ALA A 176 -19.51 -11.37 -18.09
C ALA A 176 -19.33 -12.81 -18.62
N SER A 177 -20.21 -13.76 -18.22
CA SER A 177 -20.09 -15.18 -18.60
C SER A 177 -20.88 -15.59 -19.85
N GLU A 178 -21.62 -14.68 -20.49
CA GLU A 178 -22.31 -14.97 -21.76
C GLU A 178 -21.32 -14.90 -22.95
N PRO A 179 -21.13 -15.99 -23.73
CA PRO A 179 -20.07 -16.08 -24.73
C PRO A 179 -20.46 -15.40 -26.06
N MET A 180 -20.14 -14.12 -26.21
CA MET A 180 -20.21 -13.44 -27.50
C MET A 180 -19.13 -13.98 -28.46
N GLN A 181 -19.53 -14.85 -29.39
CA GLN A 181 -18.63 -15.45 -30.37
C GLN A 181 -18.08 -14.37 -31.34
N SER A 182 -16.77 -14.13 -31.30
CA SER A 182 -16.06 -13.31 -32.28
C SER A 182 -15.11 -14.17 -33.11
N SER A 183 -15.32 -14.21 -34.42
CA SER A 183 -14.53 -14.99 -35.38
C SER A 183 -13.13 -14.43 -35.58
N MET A 184 -12.11 -15.30 -35.58
CA MET A 184 -10.76 -14.95 -36.04
C MET A 184 -10.74 -14.74 -37.56
N SER A 185 -10.42 -13.53 -38.00
CA SER A 185 -10.02 -13.24 -39.39
C SER A 185 -8.57 -12.74 -39.40
N ALA A 186 -7.67 -13.52 -39.97
CA ALA A 186 -6.28 -13.10 -40.18
C ALA A 186 -6.20 -12.11 -41.36
N TYR A 187 -5.46 -11.01 -41.18
CA TYR A 187 -5.15 -10.06 -42.24
C TYR A 187 -3.64 -9.89 -42.37
N ASN A 188 -3.16 -9.95 -43.61
CA ASN A 188 -1.75 -9.81 -43.96
C ASN A 188 -1.36 -8.32 -44.02
N SER A 189 -0.11 -8.01 -43.66
CA SER A 189 0.46 -6.67 -43.81
C SER A 189 1.56 -6.67 -44.88
N GLN A 190 1.38 -5.90 -45.95
CA GLN A 190 2.45 -5.54 -46.88
C GLN A 190 2.47 -4.03 -47.14
N GLU A 191 3.65 -3.46 -46.88
CA GLU A 191 4.30 -2.30 -47.51
C GLU A 191 3.49 -1.15 -48.14
N MET A 192 3.70 0.08 -47.63
CA MET A 192 4.51 1.12 -48.33
C MET A 192 4.76 2.29 -47.34
N MET A 193 6.01 2.56 -46.96
CA MET A 193 7.03 3.41 -47.63
C MET A 193 6.93 4.93 -47.39
N LYS A 194 7.90 5.42 -46.59
CA LYS A 194 8.66 6.68 -46.70
C LYS A 194 7.94 7.99 -47.12
N THR A 195 8.06 8.99 -46.24
CA THR A 195 8.16 10.41 -46.64
C THR A 195 9.43 11.01 -46.03
N GLN A 196 9.98 12.06 -46.63
CA GLN A 196 11.36 12.53 -46.39
C GLN A 196 11.52 13.34 -45.08
N GLN A 197 12.71 13.24 -44.47
CA GLN A 197 13.11 14.06 -43.33
C GLN A 197 13.50 15.48 -43.78
N SER A 198 13.13 16.49 -42.98
CA SER A 198 13.78 17.80 -42.98
C SER A 198 14.66 17.93 -41.73
N SER A 199 15.83 18.54 -41.87
CA SER A 199 16.89 18.54 -40.84
C SER A 199 16.62 19.41 -39.61
N ALA A 200 15.48 20.10 -39.54
CA ALA A 200 15.00 20.77 -38.32
C ALA A 200 14.07 19.90 -37.47
N ALA A 201 13.61 18.75 -38.00
CA ALA A 201 12.68 17.86 -37.31
C ALA A 201 13.39 16.82 -36.42
N SER A 202 14.70 16.60 -36.55
CA SER A 202 15.49 15.79 -35.61
C SER A 202 15.41 16.38 -34.20
N ASP A 203 15.79 17.64 -34.07
CA ASP A 203 16.05 18.30 -32.79
C ASP A 203 14.75 18.49 -31.99
N GLN A 204 13.62 18.67 -32.68
CA GLN A 204 12.30 18.69 -32.05
C GLN A 204 11.82 17.30 -31.62
N ASN A 205 12.10 16.24 -32.40
CA ASN A 205 11.80 14.87 -31.95
C ASN A 205 12.68 14.49 -30.75
N ASP A 206 13.97 14.83 -30.76
CA ASP A 206 14.87 14.62 -29.62
C ASP A 206 14.41 15.39 -28.37
N ALA A 207 13.92 16.62 -28.52
CA ALA A 207 13.33 17.38 -27.42
C ALA A 207 12.04 16.73 -26.87
N ILE A 208 11.17 16.23 -27.74
CA ILE A 208 9.94 15.50 -27.34
C ILE A 208 10.29 14.17 -26.67
N VAL A 209 11.28 13.43 -27.16
CA VAL A 209 11.76 12.17 -26.56
C VAL A 209 12.36 12.45 -25.18
N ARG A 210 13.19 13.48 -25.01
CA ARG A 210 13.71 13.86 -23.69
C ARG A 210 12.57 14.19 -22.73
N LEU A 211 11.66 15.08 -23.13
CA LEU A 211 10.50 15.47 -22.34
C LEU A 211 9.58 14.28 -21.99
N PHE A 212 9.43 13.30 -22.89
CA PHE A 212 8.67 12.07 -22.59
C PHE A 212 9.39 11.23 -21.52
N ASN A 213 10.71 11.06 -21.62
CA ASN A 213 11.50 10.34 -20.62
C ASN A 213 11.48 11.01 -19.23
N ASP A 214 11.51 12.35 -19.19
CA ASP A 214 11.45 13.13 -17.94
C ASP A 214 10.12 12.90 -17.16
N PHE A 215 9.05 12.52 -17.87
CA PHE A 215 7.71 12.27 -17.31
C PHE A 215 7.23 10.82 -17.47
N ASP A 216 8.10 9.87 -17.84
CA ASP A 216 7.70 8.50 -18.20
C ASP A 216 7.21 7.69 -16.99
N VAL A 217 6.00 7.14 -17.10
CA VAL A 217 5.39 6.28 -16.08
C VAL A 217 5.85 4.85 -16.32
N LYS A 218 7.01 4.49 -15.76
CA LYS A 218 7.64 3.16 -15.93
C LYS A 218 6.82 2.01 -15.33
N GLU A 219 6.10 2.26 -14.25
CA GLU A 219 5.22 1.28 -13.58
C GLU A 219 3.97 1.96 -13.00
N THR A 220 2.92 1.16 -12.74
CA THR A 220 1.69 1.64 -12.10
C THR A 220 1.94 1.88 -10.62
N SER A 221 1.55 3.06 -10.14
CA SER A 221 1.82 3.51 -8.78
C SER A 221 0.70 4.39 -8.21
N TYR A 222 0.47 4.26 -6.91
CA TYR A 222 -0.50 5.04 -6.16
C TYR A 222 0.21 5.80 -5.05
N HIS A 223 -0.12 7.08 -4.90
CA HIS A 223 0.50 7.99 -3.96
C HIS A 223 -0.57 8.74 -3.17
N LEU A 224 -0.35 8.88 -1.88
CA LEU A 224 -1.06 9.78 -0.99
C LEU A 224 -0.05 10.77 -0.41
N ALA A 225 -0.37 12.05 -0.43
CA ALA A 225 0.34 13.10 0.30
C ALA A 225 -0.65 13.87 1.16
N ILE A 226 -0.33 14.06 2.44
CA ILE A 226 -1.10 14.86 3.39
C ILE A 226 -0.16 15.91 3.99
N SER A 227 -0.48 17.19 3.80
CA SER A 227 0.35 18.30 4.32
C SER A 227 0.39 18.28 5.85
N HIS A 228 -0.78 18.18 6.50
CA HIS A 228 -0.92 18.01 7.95
C HIS A 228 -2.05 17.02 8.29
N LEU A 229 -1.77 16.08 9.19
CA LEU A 229 -2.77 15.20 9.80
C LEU A 229 -2.71 15.35 11.32
N ASP A 230 -3.82 15.77 11.92
CA ASP A 230 -4.02 15.75 13.37
C ASP A 230 -5.03 14.64 13.71
N LEU A 231 -4.58 13.66 14.50
CA LEU A 231 -5.39 12.55 14.99
C LEU A 231 -5.67 12.74 16.49
N HIS A 232 -6.94 12.87 16.85
CA HIS A 232 -7.39 13.00 18.24
C HIS A 232 -7.98 11.66 18.71
N ILE A 233 -7.23 10.93 19.52
CA ILE A 233 -7.66 9.66 20.12
C ILE A 233 -8.29 9.94 21.48
N CYS A 234 -9.53 9.50 21.71
CA CYS A 234 -10.30 9.80 22.93
C CYS A 234 -11.03 8.57 23.49
N ASP A 235 -11.17 8.49 24.82
CA ASP A 235 -12.00 7.49 25.49
C ASP A 235 -13.51 7.72 25.23
N ASP A 236 -14.31 6.64 25.21
CA ASP A 236 -15.76 6.72 25.08
C ASP A 236 -16.43 7.20 26.38
N ILE A 237 -16.83 8.48 26.38
CA ILE A 237 -17.55 9.21 27.45
C ILE A 237 -18.79 8.45 27.99
N TYR A 238 -19.41 7.60 27.18
CA TYR A 238 -20.64 6.89 27.51
C TYR A 238 -20.44 5.47 28.07
N THR A 239 -19.21 4.96 28.12
CA THR A 239 -18.95 3.63 28.71
C THR A 239 -18.99 3.70 30.24
N LYS A 240 -20.12 3.30 30.84
CA LYS A 240 -20.18 3.06 32.30
C LYS A 240 -19.19 1.95 32.67
N GLU A 241 -18.07 2.34 33.28
CA GLU A 241 -17.01 1.44 33.67
C GLU A 241 -17.54 0.35 34.61
N LYS A 242 -17.44 -0.92 34.18
CA LYS A 242 -17.76 -2.07 35.04
C LYS A 242 -16.60 -2.48 35.94
N ASP A 243 -15.39 -2.05 35.61
CA ASP A 243 -14.15 -2.38 36.31
C ASP A 243 -13.48 -1.10 36.85
N ALA A 244 -13.62 -0.86 38.16
CA ALA A 244 -13.08 0.30 38.87
C ALA A 244 -11.53 0.33 38.99
N ASN A 245 -10.83 -0.45 38.15
CA ASN A 245 -9.36 -0.51 38.08
C ASN A 245 -8.79 0.34 36.93
N ARG A 246 -9.63 1.00 36.12
CA ARG A 246 -9.19 1.96 35.09
C ARG A 246 -8.52 3.18 35.75
N ARG A 247 -7.20 3.26 35.70
CA ARG A 247 -6.39 4.32 36.37
C ARG A 247 -6.43 5.68 35.69
N VAL A 248 -6.92 5.76 34.46
CA VAL A 248 -7.12 6.99 33.69
C VAL A 248 -8.45 6.85 32.98
N SER A 249 -9.44 7.68 33.36
CA SER A 249 -10.76 7.72 32.74
C SER A 249 -10.94 9.08 32.06
N GLY A 250 -11.55 9.11 30.87
CA GLY A 250 -11.70 10.34 30.08
C GLY A 250 -10.37 10.89 29.55
N GLY A 251 -9.45 10.01 29.14
CA GLY A 251 -8.20 10.33 28.48
C GLY A 251 -8.40 10.78 27.04
N ALA A 252 -7.60 11.77 26.62
CA ALA A 252 -7.50 12.20 25.23
C ALA A 252 -6.05 12.53 24.86
N MET A 253 -5.61 12.04 23.70
CA MET A 253 -4.27 12.18 23.16
C MET A 253 -4.32 12.70 21.72
N GLN A 254 -3.58 13.78 21.44
CA GLN A 254 -3.38 14.29 20.08
C GLN A 254 -2.08 13.73 19.51
N LEU A 255 -2.13 13.23 18.27
CA LEU A 255 -0.98 12.85 17.46
C LEU A 255 -0.95 13.76 16.22
N SER A 256 0.12 14.54 16.05
CA SER A 256 0.28 15.46 14.92
C SER A 256 1.37 14.97 13.97
N PHE A 257 1.04 14.92 12.69
CA PHE A 257 1.85 14.38 11.60
C PHE A 257 1.99 15.45 10.51
N SER A 258 3.22 15.79 10.10
CA SER A 258 3.46 16.76 9.01
C SER A 258 4.17 16.11 7.83
N GLN A 259 3.64 16.39 6.62
CA GLN A 259 4.06 15.81 5.34
C GLN A 259 4.13 14.28 5.43
N LEU A 260 2.96 13.67 5.66
CA LEU A 260 2.78 12.23 5.58
C LEU A 260 2.62 11.85 4.10
N THR A 261 3.50 10.99 3.59
CA THR A 261 3.35 10.37 2.27
C THR A 261 3.24 8.85 2.37
N ILE A 262 2.44 8.27 1.48
CA ILE A 262 2.33 6.82 1.30
C ILE A 262 2.41 6.53 -0.20
N ASP A 263 3.46 5.84 -0.63
CA ASP A 263 3.60 5.31 -1.99
C ASP A 263 3.27 3.81 -2.01
N TYR A 264 2.64 3.33 -3.08
CA TYR A 264 2.36 1.91 -3.32
C TYR A 264 2.61 1.53 -4.78
N TYR A 265 3.46 0.51 -4.98
CA TYR A 265 3.83 0.00 -6.31
C TYR A 265 3.43 -1.49 -6.43
N PRO A 266 2.17 -1.81 -6.77
CA PRO A 266 1.65 -3.20 -6.76
C PRO A 266 2.32 -4.16 -7.75
N PHE A 267 3.04 -3.65 -8.75
CA PHE A 267 3.56 -4.42 -9.89
C PHE A 267 5.06 -4.17 -10.10
N HIS A 268 5.81 -3.92 -9.03
CA HIS A 268 7.26 -3.76 -9.11
C HIS A 268 7.92 -5.13 -9.40
N LYS A 269 9.03 -5.17 -10.13
CA LYS A 269 9.77 -6.42 -10.36
C LYS A 269 10.90 -6.52 -9.35
N ALA A 270 11.08 -7.68 -8.75
CA ALA A 270 12.09 -7.86 -7.71
C ALA A 270 13.55 -7.74 -8.20
N ASP A 271 13.79 -7.67 -9.52
CA ASP A 271 15.11 -7.57 -10.14
C ASP A 271 15.38 -6.22 -10.85
N GLU A 272 14.55 -5.19 -10.65
CA GLU A 272 14.73 -3.86 -11.26
C GLU A 272 14.90 -2.75 -10.21
N SER A 273 15.43 -1.60 -10.62
CA SER A 273 15.75 -0.49 -9.71
C SER A 273 14.52 0.38 -9.41
N CYS A 274 14.33 0.71 -8.13
CA CYS A 274 13.34 1.67 -7.61
C CYS A 274 13.70 3.16 -7.83
N SER A 275 14.78 3.48 -8.56
CA SER A 275 15.32 4.85 -8.72
C SER A 275 14.37 5.88 -9.37
N HIS A 276 13.29 5.45 -10.02
CA HIS A 276 12.23 6.33 -10.57
C HIS A 276 11.02 6.54 -9.62
N TRP A 277 11.08 6.01 -8.40
CA TRP A 277 10.01 6.18 -7.41
C TRP A 277 9.84 7.64 -7.00
N MET A 278 8.60 8.05 -6.73
CA MET A 278 8.23 9.46 -6.58
C MET A 278 8.98 10.18 -5.46
N HIS A 279 9.36 9.46 -4.41
CA HIS A 279 10.13 9.97 -3.29
C HIS A 279 11.32 9.03 -3.00
N TYR A 280 12.13 8.74 -4.02
CA TYR A 280 13.41 8.04 -3.86
C TYR A 280 14.35 8.89 -2.98
N SER A 281 15.07 8.23 -2.06
CA SER A 281 15.93 8.87 -1.07
C SER A 281 17.00 7.89 -0.58
N ASP A 282 17.99 8.37 0.19
CA ASP A 282 19.01 7.51 0.79
C ASP A 282 18.41 6.38 1.66
N ALA A 283 17.28 6.65 2.33
CA ALA A 283 16.51 5.63 3.06
C ALA A 283 16.03 4.50 2.14
N THR A 284 15.41 4.85 1.00
CA THR A 284 15.01 3.87 -0.03
C THR A 284 16.22 3.15 -0.61
N LYS A 285 17.37 3.82 -0.76
CA LYS A 285 18.60 3.21 -1.25
C LYS A 285 19.16 2.17 -0.28
N THR A 286 19.40 2.52 0.98
CA THR A 286 19.90 1.60 2.01
C THR A 286 18.95 0.42 2.24
N ARG A 287 17.63 0.65 2.17
CA ARG A 287 16.62 -0.42 2.14
C ARG A 287 16.82 -1.34 0.95
N SER A 288 17.03 -0.80 -0.24
CA SER A 288 17.10 -1.57 -1.49
C SER A 288 18.37 -2.42 -1.56
N GLU A 289 19.50 -1.90 -1.06
CA GLU A 289 20.75 -2.64 -0.92
C GLU A 289 20.55 -3.87 0.00
N TRP A 290 19.90 -3.69 1.15
CA TRP A 290 19.55 -4.79 2.07
C TRP A 290 18.52 -5.78 1.50
N ALA A 291 17.50 -5.29 0.78
CA ALA A 291 16.50 -6.13 0.12
C ALA A 291 17.10 -6.94 -1.03
N GLU A 292 18.15 -6.44 -1.70
CA GLU A 292 18.92 -7.24 -2.66
C GLU A 292 19.68 -8.37 -1.96
N GLU A 293 20.36 -8.13 -0.82
CA GLU A 293 21.05 -9.19 -0.06
C GLU A 293 20.11 -10.37 0.27
N LEU A 294 18.93 -10.07 0.82
CA LEU A 294 17.88 -11.08 1.10
C LEU A 294 17.45 -11.84 -0.16
N LEU A 295 17.28 -11.13 -1.28
CA LEU A 295 16.87 -11.73 -2.54
C LEU A 295 17.97 -12.61 -3.17
N GLN A 296 19.25 -12.26 -3.00
CA GLN A 296 20.36 -13.10 -3.47
C GLN A 296 20.52 -14.34 -2.59
N GLU A 297 20.36 -14.26 -1.26
CA GLU A 297 20.31 -15.44 -0.37
C GLU A 297 19.18 -16.38 -0.79
N PHE A 298 17.97 -15.84 -1.00
CA PHE A 298 16.82 -16.62 -1.47
C PHE A 298 17.09 -17.35 -2.80
N LYS A 299 17.66 -16.64 -3.81
CA LYS A 299 18.02 -17.25 -5.10
C LYS A 299 19.01 -18.41 -4.92
N GLY A 300 20.06 -18.21 -4.11
CA GLY A 300 21.06 -19.25 -3.81
C GLY A 300 20.44 -20.48 -3.13
N ASN A 301 19.59 -20.26 -2.12
CA ASN A 301 18.87 -21.34 -1.44
C ASN A 301 17.95 -22.13 -2.40
N VAL A 302 17.24 -21.44 -3.31
CA VAL A 302 16.43 -22.09 -4.34
C VAL A 302 17.27 -22.86 -5.37
N GLU A 303 18.48 -22.40 -5.70
CA GLU A 303 19.39 -23.13 -6.60
C GLU A 303 19.99 -24.38 -5.93
N LEU A 304 20.37 -24.31 -4.65
CA LEU A 304 20.79 -25.47 -3.85
C LEU A 304 19.67 -26.53 -3.76
N LEU A 305 18.43 -26.11 -3.49
CA LEU A 305 17.26 -27.01 -3.48
C LEU A 305 17.03 -27.65 -4.86
N LYS A 306 17.12 -26.87 -5.95
CA LYS A 306 17.03 -27.40 -7.33
C LYS A 306 18.14 -28.39 -7.65
N GLN A 307 19.32 -28.27 -7.06
CA GLN A 307 20.42 -29.21 -7.27
C GLN A 307 20.20 -30.50 -6.47
N ALA A 308 19.91 -30.40 -5.17
CA ALA A 308 19.60 -31.55 -4.32
C ALA A 308 18.46 -32.43 -4.88
N VAL A 309 17.42 -31.82 -5.48
CA VAL A 309 16.34 -32.54 -6.14
C VAL A 309 16.80 -33.27 -7.41
N LYS A 310 17.74 -32.74 -8.21
CA LYS A 310 18.29 -33.48 -9.36
C LYS A 310 19.10 -34.69 -8.90
N ASP A 311 19.96 -34.48 -7.90
CA ASP A 311 20.86 -35.51 -7.40
C ASP A 311 20.04 -36.69 -6.84
N HIS A 312 18.97 -36.41 -6.09
CA HIS A 312 18.03 -37.41 -5.61
C HIS A 312 17.26 -38.19 -6.71
N ASN A 313 17.13 -37.62 -7.92
CA ASN A 313 16.46 -38.28 -9.05
C ASN A 313 17.40 -39.18 -9.89
N LEU A 314 18.72 -39.11 -9.67
CA LEU A 314 19.68 -39.98 -10.34
C LEU A 314 19.87 -41.33 -9.61
N ASP A 315 19.64 -41.35 -8.30
CA ASP A 315 20.00 -42.46 -7.40
C ASP A 315 18.86 -43.50 -7.20
N SER A 316 18.17 -43.87 -8.28
CA SER A 316 17.10 -44.90 -8.29
C SER A 316 17.55 -46.19 -9.01
N PRO A 317 17.98 -47.24 -8.28
CA PRO A 317 18.59 -48.42 -8.90
C PRO A 317 17.63 -49.32 -9.68
N VAL A 318 18.19 -49.96 -10.71
CA VAL A 318 17.53 -50.90 -11.62
C VAL A 318 17.10 -52.20 -10.92
N LYS A 319 15.99 -52.78 -11.42
CA LYS A 319 15.49 -54.15 -11.24
C LYS A 319 16.53 -55.18 -10.73
N SER A 320 16.20 -55.90 -9.66
CA SER A 320 16.84 -57.16 -9.32
C SER A 320 16.34 -58.32 -10.22
N PRO A 321 17.22 -59.24 -10.65
CA PRO A 321 16.84 -60.49 -11.34
C PRO A 321 16.54 -61.64 -10.34
N PHE A 322 15.98 -62.73 -10.86
CA PHE A 322 15.48 -63.89 -10.10
C PHE A 322 16.58 -64.83 -9.57
N GLN A 323 16.32 -65.47 -8.43
CA GLN A 323 16.80 -66.84 -8.15
C GLN A 323 15.74 -67.68 -7.39
N GLU A 324 15.24 -68.69 -8.09
CA GLU A 324 14.69 -70.00 -7.68
C GLU A 324 13.98 -70.18 -6.31
N SER A 325 12.64 -70.08 -6.33
CA SER A 325 11.61 -71.12 -6.03
C SER A 325 11.92 -72.35 -5.15
N PRO A 326 10.90 -73.00 -4.51
CA PRO A 326 9.44 -72.73 -4.47
C PRO A 326 8.92 -72.65 -2.98
N GLN A 327 7.67 -72.86 -2.51
CA GLN A 327 6.38 -73.41 -3.00
C GLN A 327 5.15 -72.68 -2.35
N HIS A 328 3.94 -73.21 -2.60
CA HIS A 328 2.73 -73.18 -1.75
C HIS A 328 1.87 -71.90 -1.59
N ILE A 329 1.36 -71.40 -2.72
CA ILE A 329 -0.10 -71.41 -3.02
C ILE A 329 -1.09 -70.92 -1.91
N GLN A 330 -1.65 -69.71 -2.15
CA GLN A 330 -3.04 -69.23 -1.89
C GLN A 330 -3.56 -69.11 -0.42
N ILE A 331 -4.59 -68.32 -0.06
CA ILE A 331 -5.64 -67.49 -0.73
C ILE A 331 -5.72 -66.08 -0.04
N GLY A 332 -6.17 -65.00 -0.72
CA GLY A 332 -6.98 -63.96 -0.02
C GLY A 332 -6.93 -62.46 -0.40
N LYS A 333 -7.72 -62.04 -1.41
CA LYS A 333 -8.42 -60.74 -1.59
C LYS A 333 -7.72 -59.37 -1.34
N ASP A 334 -7.56 -58.64 -2.45
CA ASP A 334 -8.08 -57.28 -2.71
C ASP A 334 -8.12 -56.18 -1.62
N GLN A 335 -7.34 -55.11 -1.85
CA GLN A 335 -7.92 -53.77 -1.99
C GLN A 335 -7.01 -52.80 -2.76
N THR A 336 -7.62 -51.88 -3.52
CA THR A 336 -6.94 -50.93 -4.41
C THR A 336 -6.86 -49.53 -3.82
N SER A 337 -5.68 -48.90 -3.91
CA SER A 337 -5.51 -47.46 -3.70
C SER A 337 -4.76 -46.85 -4.90
N LYS A 338 -5.24 -45.70 -5.40
CA LYS A 338 -4.65 -45.00 -6.55
C LYS A 338 -3.72 -43.89 -6.07
N GLY A 339 -2.41 -44.14 -6.12
CA GLY A 339 -1.42 -43.06 -5.95
C GLY A 339 -1.42 -42.12 -7.16
N ILE A 340 -1.56 -40.82 -6.93
CA ILE A 340 -1.50 -39.79 -7.99
C ILE A 340 -0.07 -39.25 -8.06
N SER A 341 0.77 -39.89 -8.88
CA SER A 341 2.13 -39.42 -9.16
C SER A 341 2.09 -38.23 -10.14
N LYS A 342 2.06 -37.00 -9.61
CA LYS A 342 2.26 -35.79 -10.43
C LYS A 342 3.73 -35.69 -10.88
N ALA A 343 4.03 -36.18 -12.08
CA ALA A 343 5.32 -35.96 -12.71
C ALA A 343 5.49 -34.47 -13.07
N PHE A 344 6.63 -33.88 -12.70
CA PHE A 344 7.01 -32.53 -13.14
C PHE A 344 7.38 -32.57 -14.63
N VAL A 345 6.42 -32.29 -15.51
CA VAL A 345 6.66 -32.17 -16.94
C VAL A 345 7.46 -30.88 -17.20
N SER A 346 8.72 -31.04 -17.58
CA SER A 346 9.53 -29.96 -18.12
C SER A 346 8.85 -29.39 -19.37
N SER A 347 8.29 -28.19 -19.25
CA SER A 347 7.74 -27.42 -20.36
C SER A 347 8.45 -26.09 -20.44
N GLN A 348 8.70 -25.62 -21.66
CA GLN A 348 9.38 -24.35 -21.93
C GLN A 348 8.42 -23.19 -21.61
N GLN A 349 8.33 -22.81 -20.34
CA GLN A 349 7.61 -21.61 -19.92
C GLN A 349 8.48 -20.35 -20.12
N PRO A 350 7.87 -19.17 -20.31
CA PRO A 350 8.58 -17.91 -20.23
C PRO A 350 9.33 -17.78 -18.89
N LYS A 351 10.38 -16.95 -18.83
CA LYS A 351 10.97 -16.55 -17.55
C LYS A 351 10.01 -15.59 -16.83
N GLU A 352 8.99 -16.15 -16.20
CA GLU A 352 8.06 -15.42 -15.35
C GLU A 352 8.84 -14.76 -14.21
N LYS A 353 8.87 -13.42 -14.22
CA LYS A 353 9.62 -12.65 -13.24
C LYS A 353 8.93 -12.70 -11.87
N LEU A 354 9.75 -12.80 -10.82
CA LEU A 354 9.31 -12.55 -9.46
C LEU A 354 8.92 -11.07 -9.33
N MET A 355 7.70 -10.82 -8.87
CA MET A 355 7.19 -9.48 -8.63
C MET A 355 7.23 -9.17 -7.13
N SER A 356 7.15 -7.88 -6.81
CA SER A 356 7.13 -7.36 -5.45
C SER A 356 6.08 -6.26 -5.33
N SER A 357 5.52 -6.11 -4.14
CA SER A 357 4.42 -5.19 -3.84
C SER A 357 4.81 -4.21 -2.71
N PRO A 358 5.80 -3.32 -2.92
CA PRO A 358 6.27 -2.41 -1.88
C PRO A 358 5.26 -1.31 -1.53
N VAL A 359 5.10 -1.08 -0.22
CA VAL A 359 4.37 0.05 0.39
C VAL A 359 5.39 0.88 1.18
N VAL A 360 5.52 2.17 0.84
CA VAL A 360 6.50 3.08 1.45
C VAL A 360 5.78 4.24 2.14
N VAL A 361 5.81 4.26 3.47
CA VAL A 361 5.27 5.35 4.31
C VAL A 361 6.43 6.25 4.74
N ARG A 362 6.30 7.56 4.57
CA ARG A 362 7.28 8.55 5.04
C ARG A 362 6.60 9.71 5.74
N LEU A 363 7.29 10.31 6.70
CA LEU A 363 6.77 11.38 7.53
C LEU A 363 7.88 12.39 7.82
N ALA A 364 7.67 13.69 7.54
CA ALA A 364 8.73 14.69 7.71
C ALA A 364 8.86 15.21 9.16
N ASP A 365 7.77 15.32 9.91
CA ASP A 365 7.77 15.75 11.32
C ASP A 365 6.64 15.04 12.10
N VAL A 366 6.85 14.78 13.39
CA VAL A 366 5.92 14.03 14.24
C VAL A 366 5.93 14.56 15.67
N ASN A 367 4.74 14.77 16.25
CA ASN A 367 4.57 15.18 17.64
C ASN A 367 3.37 14.46 18.26
N PHE A 368 3.63 13.53 19.17
CA PHE A 368 2.60 12.86 19.97
C PHE A 368 2.56 13.55 21.34
N TYR A 369 1.42 14.05 21.75
CA TYR A 369 1.27 14.76 23.02
C TYR A 369 0.95 13.79 24.17
N GLN A 370 1.27 14.20 25.41
CA GLN A 370 0.92 13.45 26.61
C GLN A 370 -0.61 13.39 26.81
N VAL A 371 -1.11 12.34 27.47
CA VAL A 371 -2.55 12.15 27.70
C VAL A 371 -3.13 13.23 28.62
N SER A 372 -4.08 13.98 28.07
CA SER A 372 -4.88 14.96 28.79
C SER A 372 -6.11 14.30 29.42
N THR A 373 -6.62 14.87 30.51
CA THR A 373 -7.91 14.50 31.13
C THR A 373 -8.61 15.75 31.64
N ALA A 374 -9.92 15.67 31.90
CA ALA A 374 -10.76 16.79 32.32
C ALA A 374 -10.18 17.62 33.50
N ASP A 375 -9.51 16.98 34.47
CA ASP A 375 -8.95 17.64 35.65
C ASP A 375 -7.68 18.48 35.37
N GLN A 376 -7.06 18.37 34.19
CA GLN A 376 -5.84 19.10 33.86
C GLN A 376 -6.12 20.55 33.43
N CYS A 377 -6.14 21.46 34.39
CA CYS A 377 -6.34 22.88 34.14
C CYS A 377 -5.20 23.51 33.32
N ARG A 378 -5.50 23.90 32.07
CA ARG A 378 -4.80 24.90 31.22
C ARG A 378 -3.26 24.94 31.35
N ARG A 379 -2.60 23.83 31.03
CA ARG A 379 -1.15 23.79 30.75
C ARG A 379 -0.92 23.57 29.26
N SER A 380 0.21 24.04 28.73
CA SER A 380 0.63 23.69 27.37
C SER A 380 0.85 22.18 27.26
N PRO A 381 0.41 21.53 26.16
CA PRO A 381 0.59 20.10 26.00
C PRO A 381 2.09 19.77 25.85
N LYS A 382 2.57 18.81 26.63
CA LYS A 382 3.92 18.27 26.53
C LYS A 382 3.96 17.16 25.49
N THR A 383 5.11 16.92 24.87
CA THR A 383 5.31 15.81 23.92
C THR A 383 5.76 14.53 24.63
N LEU A 384 5.05 13.44 24.35
CA LEU A 384 5.45 12.06 24.63
C LEU A 384 6.50 11.60 23.60
N ILE A 385 6.28 11.92 22.32
CA ILE A 385 7.22 11.71 21.22
C ILE A 385 7.30 13.00 20.40
N SER A 386 8.49 13.41 19.99
CA SER A 386 8.70 14.59 19.12
C SER A 386 9.93 14.42 18.24
N CYS A 387 9.88 14.84 16.98
CA CYS A 387 11.07 14.92 16.13
C CYS A 387 11.88 16.20 16.41
N ASN A 388 13.20 16.07 16.54
CA ASN A 388 14.10 17.18 16.86
C ASN A 388 15.08 17.55 15.73
N LYS A 389 14.81 17.15 14.47
CA LYS A 389 15.67 17.43 13.29
C LYS A 389 16.15 18.89 13.22
N LYS A 390 15.24 19.85 13.49
CA LYS A 390 15.50 21.29 13.42
C LYS A 390 16.61 21.75 14.37
N SER A 391 16.62 21.27 15.62
CA SER A 391 17.64 21.62 16.62
C SER A 391 18.96 20.86 16.43
N LEU A 392 18.93 19.76 15.67
CA LEU A 392 20.10 18.95 15.31
C LEU A 392 20.68 19.34 13.93
N TYR A 393 20.14 20.37 13.26
CA TYR A 393 20.56 20.85 11.95
C TYR A 393 20.58 19.76 10.85
N LEU A 394 19.71 18.75 10.96
CA LEU A 394 19.58 17.68 9.99
C LEU A 394 18.86 18.15 8.70
N PRO A 395 19.13 17.54 7.53
CA PRO A 395 18.50 17.91 6.27
C PRO A 395 16.96 17.93 6.36
N GLN A 396 16.31 18.91 5.74
CA GLN A 396 14.85 19.02 5.79
C GLN A 396 14.16 17.83 5.09
N GLU A 397 14.75 17.39 3.98
CA GLU A 397 14.35 16.26 3.13
C GLU A 397 14.45 14.90 3.83
N MET A 398 15.27 14.76 4.88
CA MET A 398 15.38 13.52 5.65
C MET A 398 14.07 13.26 6.39
N PRO A 399 13.36 12.13 6.17
CA PRO A 399 12.13 11.84 6.90
C PRO A 399 12.42 11.61 8.39
N ALA A 400 11.52 12.02 9.29
CA ALA A 400 11.57 11.67 10.72
C ALA A 400 11.28 10.17 10.94
N ILE A 401 10.36 9.63 10.14
CA ILE A 401 10.03 8.20 10.07
C ILE A 401 9.93 7.81 8.59
N HIS A 402 10.60 6.74 8.21
CA HIS A 402 10.44 6.04 6.94
C HIS A 402 10.15 4.56 7.26
N ILE A 403 9.14 3.99 6.63
CA ILE A 403 8.77 2.58 6.76
C ILE A 403 8.54 2.04 5.35
N GLU A 404 9.21 0.94 5.00
CA GLU A 404 8.99 0.25 3.73
C GLU A 404 8.71 -1.23 3.99
N PHE A 405 7.49 -1.66 3.67
CA PHE A 405 7.07 -3.06 3.71
C PHE A 405 7.05 -3.62 2.28
N THR A 406 7.37 -4.90 2.09
CA THR A 406 7.32 -5.55 0.77
C THR A 406 6.98 -7.02 0.88
N GLU A 407 6.00 -7.43 0.09
CA GLU A 407 5.65 -8.82 -0.19
C GLU A 407 6.14 -9.20 -1.60
N TYR A 408 6.38 -10.48 -1.85
CA TYR A 408 6.81 -11.02 -3.15
C TYR A 408 5.81 -12.05 -3.67
N TYR A 409 5.57 -12.06 -4.99
CA TYR A 409 4.55 -12.92 -5.59
C TYR A 409 4.82 -13.21 -7.09
N TYR A 410 4.11 -14.21 -7.62
CA TYR A 410 4.06 -14.51 -9.05
C TYR A 410 2.66 -14.16 -9.61
N PRO A 411 2.54 -13.31 -10.66
CA PRO A 411 1.24 -12.87 -11.19
C PRO A 411 0.30 -13.99 -11.64
N ASP A 412 0.87 -15.12 -12.09
CA ASP A 412 0.14 -16.26 -12.61
C ASP A 412 -0.46 -17.17 -11.51
N GLY A 413 -0.25 -16.84 -10.23
CA GLY A 413 -0.81 -17.60 -9.10
C GLY A 413 -0.26 -19.02 -8.94
N LYS A 414 0.96 -19.28 -9.43
CA LYS A 414 1.64 -20.58 -9.31
C LYS A 414 2.34 -20.71 -7.97
N ASP A 415 2.26 -21.89 -7.36
CA ASP A 415 2.90 -22.25 -6.08
C ASP A 415 4.43 -22.44 -6.21
N PHE A 416 5.14 -21.44 -6.73
CA PHE A 416 6.60 -21.36 -6.64
C PHE A 416 7.01 -20.70 -5.32
N PRO A 417 8.16 -21.10 -4.72
CA PRO A 417 8.68 -20.40 -3.55
C PRO A 417 8.97 -18.93 -3.90
N VAL A 418 8.73 -18.05 -2.93
CA VAL A 418 9.04 -16.62 -2.96
C VAL A 418 9.92 -16.27 -1.75
N PRO A 419 10.69 -15.16 -1.78
CA PRO A 419 11.34 -14.65 -0.58
C PRO A 419 10.32 -14.31 0.51
N ASN A 420 10.77 -14.32 1.76
CA ASN A 420 10.00 -13.77 2.88
C ASN A 420 9.59 -12.32 2.59
N ALA A 421 8.44 -11.90 3.13
CA ALA A 421 8.14 -10.47 3.20
C ALA A 421 9.18 -9.77 4.08
N ASN A 422 9.47 -8.50 3.80
CA ASN A 422 10.40 -7.72 4.63
C ASN A 422 9.88 -6.32 4.98
N LEU A 423 10.36 -5.81 6.11
CA LEU A 423 9.96 -4.56 6.74
C LEU A 423 11.21 -3.78 7.15
N TYR A 424 11.51 -2.71 6.41
CA TYR A 424 12.52 -1.73 6.77
C TYR A 424 11.87 -0.56 7.52
N ILE A 425 12.51 -0.11 8.59
CA ILE A 425 12.10 1.09 9.35
C ILE A 425 13.35 1.95 9.56
N GLN A 426 13.29 3.23 9.23
CA GLN A 426 14.27 4.22 9.62
C GLN A 426 13.64 5.29 10.52
N LEU A 427 14.25 5.55 11.67
CA LEU A 427 13.81 6.52 12.66
C LEU A 427 14.90 7.59 12.83
N ASN A 428 14.58 8.87 12.58
CA ASN A 428 15.57 9.95 12.59
C ASN A 428 15.20 11.05 13.60
N ALA A 429 16.11 11.34 14.53
CA ALA A 429 16.01 12.42 15.52
C ALA A 429 14.75 12.38 16.39
N LEU A 430 14.20 11.20 16.67
CA LEU A 430 13.05 11.04 17.56
C LEU A 430 13.48 11.14 19.03
N GLN A 431 12.81 12.05 19.75
CA GLN A 431 12.92 12.20 21.20
C GLN A 431 11.66 11.66 21.87
N PHE A 432 11.85 10.63 22.69
CA PHE A 432 10.83 10.00 23.52
C PHE A 432 10.96 10.54 24.96
N THR A 433 9.90 11.08 25.53
CA THR A 433 9.87 11.59 26.91
C THR A 433 8.96 10.71 27.74
N LEU A 434 9.53 9.96 28.69
CA LEU A 434 8.79 9.00 29.51
C LEU A 434 7.68 9.72 30.30
N ASP A 435 6.46 9.20 30.18
CA ASP A 435 5.28 9.65 30.93
C ASP A 435 4.44 8.40 31.24
N ASP A 436 4.42 8.00 32.52
CA ASP A 436 3.80 6.76 32.99
C ASP A 436 2.31 6.71 32.63
N ARG A 437 1.61 7.83 32.83
CA ARG A 437 0.18 7.98 32.55
C ARG A 437 -0.13 7.81 31.07
N SER A 438 0.62 8.48 30.19
CA SER A 438 0.44 8.42 28.74
C SER A 438 0.76 7.03 28.19
N ILE A 439 1.80 6.37 28.71
CA ILE A 439 2.21 5.03 28.26
C ILE A 439 1.20 3.98 28.70
N LEU A 440 0.72 4.04 29.95
CA LEU A 440 -0.30 3.11 30.46
C LEU A 440 -1.64 3.27 29.73
N TRP A 441 -2.08 4.51 29.48
CA TRP A 441 -3.31 4.78 28.73
C TRP A 441 -3.20 4.36 27.26
N LEU A 442 -2.09 4.69 26.58
CA LEU A 442 -1.87 4.28 25.18
C LEU A 442 -1.78 2.75 25.04
N ASN A 443 -1.13 2.07 25.99
CA ASN A 443 -1.11 0.61 26.03
C ASN A 443 -2.52 0.01 26.19
N GLN A 444 -3.37 0.58 27.08
CA GLN A 444 -4.76 0.15 27.22
C GLN A 444 -5.56 0.36 25.92
N PHE A 445 -5.46 1.54 25.30
CA PHE A 445 -6.10 1.84 24.02
C PHE A 445 -5.66 0.86 22.92
N VAL A 446 -4.36 0.55 22.83
CA VAL A 446 -3.82 -0.42 21.86
C VAL A 446 -4.31 -1.84 22.13
N LEU A 447 -4.52 -2.24 23.39
CA LEU A 447 -5.10 -3.54 23.74
C LEU A 447 -6.59 -3.62 23.37
N ASP A 448 -7.39 -2.59 23.65
CA ASP A 448 -8.82 -2.52 23.30
C ASP A 448 -9.01 -2.46 21.76
N MET A 449 -8.13 -1.72 21.05
CA MET A 449 -8.03 -1.75 19.59
C MET A 449 -7.65 -3.14 19.08
N LYS A 450 -6.65 -3.81 19.67
CA LYS A 450 -6.23 -5.17 19.28
C LYS A 450 -7.37 -6.16 19.47
N GLN A 451 -8.11 -6.11 20.58
CA GLN A 451 -9.26 -6.97 20.80
C GLN A 451 -10.34 -6.76 19.72
N SER A 452 -10.60 -5.51 19.34
CA SER A 452 -11.55 -5.14 18.29
C SER A 452 -11.08 -5.62 16.90
N LEU A 453 -9.79 -5.52 16.61
CA LEU A 453 -9.19 -6.01 15.37
C LEU A 453 -9.18 -7.56 15.30
N SER A 454 -8.91 -8.26 16.40
CA SER A 454 -9.02 -9.72 16.45
C SER A 454 -10.46 -10.19 16.23
N GLN A 455 -11.46 -9.45 16.73
CA GLN A 455 -12.87 -9.72 16.42
C GLN A 455 -13.17 -9.52 14.92
N PHE A 456 -12.65 -8.45 14.30
CA PHE A 456 -12.77 -8.21 12.85
C PHE A 456 -12.13 -9.33 12.01
N MET A 457 -10.88 -9.71 12.29
CA MET A 457 -10.17 -10.76 11.55
C MET A 457 -10.86 -12.13 11.66
N ALA A 458 -11.39 -12.46 12.85
CA ALA A 458 -12.23 -13.64 13.05
C ALA A 458 -13.58 -13.55 12.30
N MET A 459 -14.25 -12.39 12.30
CA MET A 459 -15.52 -12.18 11.59
C MET A 459 -15.42 -12.29 10.06
N TYR A 460 -14.21 -12.17 9.49
CA TYR A 460 -13.94 -12.37 8.07
C TYR A 460 -13.29 -13.71 7.72
N LYS A 461 -12.82 -14.48 8.71
CA LYS A 461 -11.89 -15.60 8.49
C LYS A 461 -10.56 -15.19 7.83
N LEU A 462 -10.13 -13.94 8.00
CA LEU A 462 -8.78 -13.48 7.62
C LEU A 462 -7.71 -14.09 8.54
N ASN A 463 -8.12 -14.56 9.72
CA ASN A 463 -7.41 -15.59 10.48
C ASN A 463 -7.47 -16.94 9.72
N ASP A 464 -6.67 -17.06 8.67
CA ASP A 464 -6.37 -18.35 8.04
C ASP A 464 -5.44 -19.16 8.94
N ASN A 465 -5.98 -19.68 10.04
CA ASN A 465 -5.25 -20.50 11.03
C ASN A 465 -4.66 -21.79 10.44
N SER A 466 -4.89 -22.07 9.15
CA SER A 466 -4.24 -23.13 8.37
C SER A 466 -2.78 -22.78 8.03
N LYS A 467 -2.46 -21.49 7.97
CA LYS A 467 -1.11 -20.96 7.77
C LYS A 467 -0.43 -20.76 9.12
N SER A 468 0.83 -21.21 9.23
CA SER A 468 1.75 -20.74 10.26
C SER A 468 2.02 -19.24 10.09
N GLU A 469 2.38 -18.54 11.16
CA GLU A 469 2.88 -17.16 11.07
C GLU A 469 4.06 -17.11 10.07
N GLU A 470 3.85 -16.47 8.93
CA GLU A 470 4.87 -16.34 7.88
C GLU A 470 5.97 -15.39 8.38
N HIS A 471 7.24 -15.81 8.30
CA HIS A 471 8.36 -15.02 8.80
C HIS A 471 8.52 -13.73 7.99
N VAL A 472 8.67 -12.62 8.70
CA VAL A 472 8.99 -11.31 8.12
C VAL A 472 10.40 -10.93 8.52
N ASP A 473 11.26 -10.62 7.54
CA ASP A 473 12.59 -10.07 7.79
C ASP A 473 12.46 -8.57 8.11
N VAL A 474 12.81 -8.19 9.34
CA VAL A 474 12.64 -6.84 9.90
C VAL A 474 14.00 -6.21 10.19
N ARG A 475 14.21 -4.99 9.72
CA ARG A 475 15.37 -4.14 10.04
C ARG A 475 14.93 -2.75 10.46
N ILE A 476 15.47 -2.27 11.58
CA ILE A 476 15.19 -0.96 12.17
C ILE A 476 16.52 -0.20 12.33
N ASP A 477 16.70 0.85 11.54
CA ASP A 477 17.84 1.76 11.61
C ASP A 477 17.41 3.04 12.36
N GLY A 478 18.20 3.48 13.35
CA GLY A 478 17.88 4.64 14.19
C GLY A 478 19.02 5.65 14.25
N LEU A 479 18.76 6.90 13.86
CA LEU A 479 19.74 8.00 13.90
C LEU A 479 19.34 9.02 14.98
N MET A 480 20.28 9.37 15.87
CA MET A 480 20.13 10.40 16.91
C MET A 480 18.89 10.22 17.80
N ILE A 481 18.55 8.96 18.10
CA ILE A 481 17.41 8.57 18.94
C ILE A 481 17.70 8.93 20.40
N LYS A 482 16.74 9.57 21.07
CA LYS A 482 16.88 10.09 22.43
C LYS A 482 15.73 9.68 23.33
N LEU A 483 16.03 9.07 24.47
CA LEU A 483 15.08 8.75 25.55
C LEU A 483 15.34 9.68 26.74
N ILE A 484 14.31 10.40 27.17
CA ILE A 484 14.32 11.24 28.37
C ILE A 484 13.45 10.58 29.44
N ILE A 485 14.00 10.41 30.64
CA ILE A 485 13.31 9.91 31.83
C ILE A 485 13.24 11.09 32.83
N PRO A 486 12.09 11.79 32.95
CA PRO A 486 11.93 12.89 33.89
C PRO A 486 12.11 12.46 35.34
N SER A 487 12.58 13.37 36.19
CA SER A 487 12.65 13.14 37.64
C SER A 487 11.29 13.36 38.29
N GLU A 488 10.77 12.35 38.99
CA GLU A 488 9.53 12.43 39.78
C GLU A 488 9.67 13.30 41.03
N ARG A 489 10.90 13.59 41.47
CA ARG A 489 11.16 14.29 42.72
C ARG A 489 10.85 15.78 42.56
N LYS A 490 10.03 16.30 43.49
CA LYS A 490 9.92 17.76 43.71
C LYS A 490 11.31 18.29 44.02
N GLN A 491 11.74 19.34 43.31
CA GLN A 491 13.03 19.99 43.54
C GLN A 491 13.09 20.54 44.97
N ASN A 492 14.03 20.01 45.75
CA ASN A 492 14.37 20.48 47.09
C ASN A 492 15.71 21.24 47.06
N HIS A 493 16.57 20.98 46.08
CA HIS A 493 17.81 21.71 45.83
C HIS A 493 17.90 22.19 44.37
N ARG A 494 18.72 23.22 44.13
CA ARG A 494 18.92 23.80 42.78
C ARG A 494 19.60 22.83 41.82
N ASP A 495 20.39 21.90 42.37
CA ASP A 495 21.20 20.95 41.62
C ASP A 495 20.51 19.57 41.47
N ASP A 496 19.25 19.45 41.88
CA ASP A 496 18.47 18.22 41.68
C ASP A 496 18.30 17.93 40.17
N PRO A 497 18.72 16.75 39.67
CA PRO A 497 18.68 16.45 38.24
C PRO A 497 17.24 16.39 37.74
N TYR A 498 16.92 17.22 36.74
CA TYR A 498 15.58 17.36 36.19
C TYR A 498 15.11 16.14 35.37
N ALA A 499 16.04 15.47 34.69
CA ALA A 499 15.80 14.24 33.94
C ALA A 499 17.11 13.48 33.71
N ILE A 500 17.01 12.16 33.49
CA ILE A 500 18.07 11.36 32.84
C ILE A 500 17.81 11.42 31.33
N SER A 501 18.87 11.55 30.52
CA SER A 501 18.78 11.52 29.06
C SER A 501 19.76 10.48 28.51
N ILE A 502 19.24 9.51 27.78
CA ILE A 502 20.00 8.51 27.01
C ILE A 502 19.87 8.89 25.54
N GLN A 503 20.97 8.89 24.78
CA GLN A 503 20.96 9.22 23.35
C GLN A 503 21.92 8.29 22.62
N SER A 504 21.45 7.65 21.55
CA SER A 504 22.30 6.89 20.62
C SER A 504 22.57 7.75 19.39
N SER A 505 23.82 7.78 18.92
CA SER A 505 24.15 8.39 17.62
C SER A 505 23.54 7.58 16.49
N GLU A 506 23.74 6.28 16.53
CA GLU A 506 23.24 5.28 15.58
C GLU A 506 22.70 4.07 16.36
N MET A 507 21.81 3.29 15.74
CA MET A 507 21.22 2.07 16.27
C MET A 507 20.80 1.19 15.10
N ILE A 508 21.08 -0.12 15.15
CA ILE A 508 20.51 -1.09 14.22
C ILE A 508 19.94 -2.25 15.03
N ALA A 509 18.68 -2.59 14.77
CA ALA A 509 18.02 -3.78 15.30
C ALA A 509 17.44 -4.58 14.13
N THR A 510 17.74 -5.88 14.06
CA THR A 510 17.30 -6.76 12.96
C THR A 510 17.06 -8.18 13.46
N ASN A 511 16.09 -8.88 12.87
CA ASN A 511 15.95 -10.34 13.03
C ASN A 511 16.60 -11.12 11.86
N ALA A 512 16.95 -10.44 10.77
CA ALA A 512 17.63 -11.03 9.62
C ALA A 512 19.13 -11.22 9.90
N ARG A 513 19.72 -12.26 9.32
CA ARG A 513 21.14 -12.62 9.52
C ARG A 513 22.13 -11.60 8.94
N HIS A 514 21.67 -10.74 8.03
CA HIS A 514 22.44 -9.69 7.36
C HIS A 514 22.66 -8.45 8.26
N SER A 515 23.39 -8.62 9.36
CA SER A 515 23.93 -7.51 10.16
C SER A 515 25.45 -7.39 9.91
N PRO A 516 25.99 -6.19 9.61
CA PRO A 516 27.44 -6.00 9.43
C PRO A 516 28.25 -6.27 10.71
N TYR A 517 27.58 -6.32 11.87
CA TYR A 517 28.17 -6.61 13.18
C TYR A 517 27.99 -8.07 13.63
N CYS A 518 27.48 -8.96 12.77
CA CYS A 518 27.21 -10.37 13.10
C CYS A 518 27.91 -11.36 12.14
N ARG A 519 29.17 -11.05 11.77
CA ARG A 519 30.08 -11.94 11.04
C ARG A 519 31.07 -12.63 11.99
#